data_AF-A0A2E5YQ12-F1
#
_entry.id   AF-A0A2E5YQ12-F1
#
_cell.length_a   1.000
_cell.length_b   1.000
_cell.length_c   1.000
_cell.angle_alpha   90.00
_cell.angle_beta   90.00
_cell.angle_gamma   90.00
#
_symmetry.space_group_name_H-M   'P 1'
#
loop_
_entity.id
_entity.type
_entity.pdbx_description
1 polymer ?
#
loop_
_entity_poly.entity_id
_entity_poly.type
_entity_poly.pdbx_seq_one_letter_code
_entity_poly.pdbx_strand_id
1 'polypeptide(L)'
;MTMRVFERIGRMLRADAHGMMDQMEERSLVLRQHLREAEIEVARKRTSIEALDEERRDLREEGQRLESQVASLDADVELARSGDDPELARYAIRRLIPKKVALQKLFARAAELDVRRARSVERLEVQEVQLDELHPRVRANLARCEADGLPFETSDSVTDEEIELELLRRRTMDVSGGSTGTGAGVGRPAEEGR
;
A
#
# COMPACT_ATOMS: atom_id res chain seq x y z
N MET A 1 -8.60 11.06 7.40
CA MET A 1 -8.10 9.75 7.87
C MET A 1 -6.61 9.55 7.55
N THR A 2 -6.13 10.05 6.41
CA THR A 2 -4.72 9.94 5.97
C THR A 2 -3.68 10.53 6.92
N MET A 3 -3.87 11.74 7.47
CA MET A 3 -2.93 12.32 8.45
C MET A 3 -2.60 11.35 9.60
N ARG A 4 -3.59 10.57 10.05
CA ARG A 4 -3.40 9.60 11.14
C ARG A 4 -2.49 8.43 10.77
N VAL A 5 -2.38 8.05 9.49
CA VAL A 5 -1.48 6.97 9.04
C VAL A 5 -0.05 7.48 8.99
N PHE A 6 0.20 8.63 8.35
CA PHE A 6 1.52 9.27 8.32
C PHE A 6 2.02 9.60 9.74
N GLU A 7 1.15 10.11 10.62
CA GLU A 7 1.45 10.33 12.04
C GLU A 7 1.77 9.03 12.80
N ARG A 8 1.12 7.93 12.46
CA ARG A 8 1.35 6.62 13.09
C ARG A 8 2.70 6.05 12.68
N ILE A 9 3.05 6.12 11.39
CA ILE A 9 4.38 5.78 10.88
C ILE A 9 5.44 6.64 11.59
N GLY A 10 5.24 7.96 11.63
CA GLY A 10 6.17 8.88 12.28
C GLY A 10 6.29 8.69 13.80
N ARG A 11 5.27 8.16 14.48
CA ARG A 11 5.35 7.77 15.90
C ARG A 11 6.08 6.46 16.10
N MET A 12 5.82 5.45 15.26
CA MET A 12 6.54 4.17 15.29
C MET A 12 8.03 4.35 15.06
N LEU A 13 8.42 5.15 14.05
CA LEU A 13 9.81 5.47 13.78
C LEU A 13 10.53 6.19 14.94
N ARG A 14 9.80 6.94 15.78
CA ARG A 14 10.37 7.63 16.96
C ARG A 14 10.45 6.74 18.19
N ALA A 15 9.47 5.86 18.39
CA ALA A 15 9.45 4.92 19.49
C ALA A 15 10.61 3.90 19.39
N ASP A 16 11.02 3.56 18.17
CA ASP A 16 12.06 2.58 17.90
C ASP A 16 13.49 3.05 18.20
N ALA A 17 13.68 4.35 18.44
CA ALA A 17 14.96 4.89 18.91
C ALA A 17 15.37 4.37 20.31
N HIS A 18 14.48 3.66 21.03
CA HIS A 18 14.66 3.26 22.43
C HIS A 18 14.86 1.75 22.67
N GLY A 19 15.18 0.95 21.63
CA GLY A 19 15.87 -0.35 21.78
C GLY A 19 15.17 -1.46 22.59
N MET A 20 13.99 -1.93 22.15
CA MET A 20 13.35 -3.13 22.70
C MET A 20 13.26 -4.23 21.64
N MET A 21 14.14 -5.24 21.70
CA MET A 21 14.33 -6.28 20.67
C MET A 21 13.11 -7.22 20.45
N ASP A 22 12.46 -7.72 21.51
CA ASP A 22 11.42 -8.76 21.37
C ASP A 22 10.11 -8.30 20.70
N GLN A 23 9.92 -6.98 20.52
CA GLN A 23 8.73 -6.43 19.84
C GLN A 23 9.04 -5.94 18.42
N MET A 24 10.28 -6.10 17.93
CA MET A 24 10.72 -5.49 16.68
C MET A 24 10.17 -6.20 15.44
N GLU A 25 10.03 -7.53 15.44
CA GLU A 25 9.49 -8.26 14.29
C GLU A 25 8.03 -7.90 14.01
N GLU A 26 7.17 -7.93 15.04
CA GLU A 26 5.75 -7.56 14.93
C GLU A 26 5.60 -6.07 14.52
N ARG A 27 6.43 -5.17 15.07
CA ARG A 27 6.43 -3.75 14.71
C ARG A 27 6.92 -3.49 13.28
N SER A 28 7.91 -4.24 12.78
CA SER A 28 8.41 -4.14 11.40
C SER A 28 7.32 -4.48 10.39
N LEU A 29 6.47 -5.46 10.72
CA LEU A 29 5.35 -5.88 9.90
C LEU A 29 4.23 -4.82 9.90
N VAL A 30 3.92 -4.26 11.07
CA VAL A 30 2.94 -3.16 11.18
C VAL A 30 3.42 -1.90 10.47
N LEU A 31 4.73 -1.59 10.52
CA LEU A 31 5.31 -0.44 9.82
C LEU A 31 5.21 -0.60 8.29
N ARG A 32 5.52 -1.79 7.76
CA ARG A 32 5.32 -2.14 6.35
C ARG A 32 3.86 -2.02 5.94
N GLN A 33 2.95 -2.52 6.77
CA GLN A 33 1.51 -2.40 6.53
C GLN A 33 1.07 -0.94 6.45
N HIS A 34 1.46 -0.10 7.40
CA HIS A 34 1.06 1.32 7.38
C HIS A 34 1.66 2.10 6.21
N LEU A 35 2.91 1.79 5.82
CA LEU A 35 3.48 2.36 4.60
C LEU A 35 2.66 1.94 3.37
N ARG A 36 2.30 0.65 3.27
CA ARG A 36 1.49 0.14 2.18
C ARG A 36 0.09 0.76 2.13
N GLU A 37 -0.55 0.96 3.29
CA GLU A 37 -1.82 1.66 3.40
C GLU A 37 -1.69 3.11 2.90
N ALA A 38 -0.61 3.82 3.26
CA ALA A 38 -0.36 5.18 2.80
C ALA A 38 -0.17 5.24 1.26
N GLU A 39 0.61 4.32 0.68
CA GLU A 39 0.78 4.19 -0.77
C GLU A 39 -0.54 3.96 -1.51
N ILE A 40 -1.36 3.03 -1.02
CA ILE A 40 -2.67 2.71 -1.61
C ILE A 40 -3.58 3.93 -1.59
N GLU A 41 -3.60 4.69 -0.50
CA GLU A 41 -4.41 5.89 -0.38
C GLU A 41 -3.95 7.01 -1.33
N VAL A 42 -2.64 7.22 -1.47
CA VAL A 42 -2.07 8.15 -2.46
C VAL A 42 -2.46 7.74 -3.88
N ALA A 43 -2.35 6.44 -4.21
CA ALA A 43 -2.76 5.91 -5.51
C ALA A 43 -4.26 6.11 -5.78
N ARG A 44 -5.13 5.81 -4.80
CA ARG A 44 -6.58 6.04 -4.91
C ARG A 44 -6.91 7.51 -5.17
N LYS A 45 -6.18 8.43 -4.54
CA LYS A 45 -6.36 9.87 -4.75
C LYS A 45 -5.93 10.31 -6.14
N ARG A 46 -4.82 9.78 -6.67
CA ARG A 46 -4.40 10.00 -8.07
C ARG A 46 -5.50 9.58 -9.04
N THR A 47 -6.00 8.35 -8.93
CA THR A 47 -7.12 7.87 -9.76
C THR A 47 -8.38 8.72 -9.61
N SER A 48 -8.68 9.18 -8.39
CA SER A 48 -9.82 10.09 -8.19
C SER A 48 -9.63 11.44 -8.89
N ILE A 49 -8.41 11.96 -8.95
CA ILE A 49 -8.09 13.21 -9.68
C ILE A 49 -8.20 12.98 -11.19
N GLU A 50 -7.75 11.83 -11.70
CA GLU A 50 -7.90 11.46 -13.11
C GLU A 50 -9.37 11.41 -13.52
N ALA A 51 -10.23 10.78 -12.70
CA ALA A 51 -11.68 10.76 -12.93
C ALA A 51 -12.30 12.18 -12.91
N LEU A 52 -11.80 13.09 -12.07
CA LEU A 52 -12.22 14.50 -12.09
C LEU A 52 -11.79 15.20 -13.38
N ASP A 53 -10.63 14.86 -13.94
CA ASP A 53 -10.15 15.44 -15.19
C ASP A 53 -10.94 14.97 -16.40
N GLU A 54 -11.37 13.70 -16.41
CA GLU A 54 -12.31 13.18 -17.40
C GLU A 54 -13.66 13.89 -17.32
N GLU A 55 -14.26 14.02 -16.12
CA GLU A 55 -15.52 14.74 -15.94
C GLU A 55 -15.44 16.20 -16.40
N ARG A 56 -14.31 16.88 -16.13
CA ARG A 56 -14.07 18.25 -16.59
C ARG A 56 -13.96 18.35 -18.10
N ARG A 57 -13.34 17.36 -18.75
CA ARG A 57 -13.23 17.30 -20.20
C ARG A 57 -14.62 17.13 -20.82
N ASP A 58 -15.42 16.20 -20.31
CA ASP A 58 -16.77 15.95 -20.80
C ASP A 58 -17.65 17.20 -20.69
N LEU A 59 -17.60 17.89 -19.54
CA LEU A 59 -18.32 19.14 -19.34
C LEU A 59 -17.84 20.25 -20.27
N ARG A 60 -16.54 20.33 -20.57
CA ARG A 60 -16.02 21.30 -21.53
C ARG A 60 -16.55 21.02 -22.94
N GLU A 61 -16.56 19.76 -23.36
CA GLU A 61 -17.10 19.36 -24.67
C GLU A 61 -18.62 19.62 -24.76
N GLU A 62 -19.37 19.32 -23.69
CA GLU A 62 -20.80 19.65 -23.61
C GLU A 62 -21.03 21.17 -23.64
N GLY A 63 -20.21 21.93 -22.92
CA GLY A 63 -20.23 23.39 -22.90
C GLY A 63 -20.06 23.98 -24.29
N GLN A 64 -19.04 23.55 -25.05
CA GLN A 64 -18.80 24.02 -26.42
C GLN A 64 -19.96 23.74 -27.37
N ARG A 65 -20.58 22.55 -27.25
CA ARG A 65 -21.77 22.20 -28.05
C ARG A 65 -22.95 23.11 -27.71
N LEU A 66 -23.14 23.42 -26.43
CA LEU A 66 -24.24 24.26 -25.97
C LEU A 66 -24.01 25.74 -26.32
N GLU A 67 -22.79 26.23 -26.21
CA GLU A 67 -22.38 27.56 -26.69
C GLU A 67 -22.67 27.74 -28.17
N SER A 68 -22.33 26.74 -28.99
CA SER A 68 -22.60 26.76 -30.44
C SER A 68 -24.10 26.84 -30.73
N GLN A 69 -24.92 26.10 -29.98
CA GLN A 69 -26.39 26.17 -30.10
C GLN A 69 -26.93 27.54 -29.68
N VAL A 70 -26.40 28.12 -28.59
CA VAL A 70 -26.78 29.46 -28.12
C VAL A 70 -26.42 30.50 -29.18
N ALA A 71 -25.21 30.45 -29.74
CA ALA A 71 -24.75 31.37 -30.77
C ALA A 71 -25.62 31.30 -32.04
N SER A 72 -25.99 30.09 -32.48
CA SER A 72 -26.90 29.90 -33.62
C SER A 72 -28.28 30.51 -33.35
N LEU A 73 -28.86 30.27 -32.17
CA LEU A 73 -30.17 30.82 -31.82
C LEU A 73 -30.12 32.34 -31.63
N ASP A 74 -29.03 32.89 -31.10
CA ASP A 74 -28.81 34.33 -31.02
C ASP A 74 -28.75 34.95 -32.43
N ALA A 75 -28.09 34.29 -33.39
CA ALA A 75 -28.09 34.73 -34.79
C ALA A 75 -29.50 34.67 -35.43
N ASP A 76 -30.28 33.62 -35.15
CA ASP A 76 -31.66 33.50 -35.62
C ASP A 76 -32.56 34.62 -35.06
N VAL A 77 -32.35 35.01 -33.79
CA VAL A 77 -33.07 36.13 -33.17
C VAL A 77 -32.75 37.45 -33.87
N GLU A 78 -31.47 37.71 -34.14
CA GLU A 78 -31.06 38.94 -34.82
C GLU A 78 -31.54 38.98 -36.27
N LEU A 79 -31.53 37.84 -36.98
CA LEU A 79 -32.08 37.73 -38.32
C LEU A 79 -33.58 38.03 -38.33
N ALA A 80 -34.36 37.41 -37.44
CA ALA A 80 -35.79 37.64 -37.32
C ALA A 80 -36.14 39.09 -36.96
N ARG A 81 -35.33 39.72 -36.09
CA ARG A 81 -35.45 41.16 -35.80
C ARG A 81 -35.18 42.02 -37.03
N SER A 82 -34.12 41.74 -37.79
CA SER A 82 -33.78 42.50 -38.98
C SER A 82 -34.80 42.36 -40.12
N GLY A 83 -35.50 41.22 -40.16
CA GLY A 83 -36.58 40.95 -41.09
C GLY A 83 -37.96 41.43 -40.65
N ASP A 84 -38.07 42.13 -39.50
CA ASP A 84 -39.33 42.60 -38.92
C ASP A 84 -40.37 41.48 -38.67
N ASP A 85 -39.92 40.27 -38.34
CA ASP A 85 -40.78 39.15 -37.92
C ASP A 85 -40.72 38.94 -36.39
N PRO A 86 -41.61 39.61 -35.63
CA PRO A 86 -41.61 39.53 -34.17
C PRO A 86 -42.07 38.16 -33.65
N GLU A 87 -42.82 37.36 -34.42
CA GLU A 87 -43.25 36.04 -33.99
C GLU A 87 -42.10 35.04 -34.05
N LEU A 88 -41.33 35.08 -35.15
CA LEU A 88 -40.12 34.27 -35.29
C LEU A 88 -39.07 34.65 -34.25
N ALA A 89 -38.89 35.95 -33.97
CA ALA A 89 -37.99 36.42 -32.91
C ALA A 89 -38.42 35.89 -31.53
N ARG A 90 -39.72 35.96 -31.19
CA ARG A 90 -40.25 35.40 -29.93
C ARG A 90 -40.07 33.89 -29.84
N TYR A 91 -40.23 33.17 -30.94
CA TYR A 91 -40.00 31.73 -31.00
C TYR A 91 -38.52 31.38 -30.75
N ALA A 92 -37.60 32.05 -31.42
CA ALA A 92 -36.17 31.86 -31.25
C ALA A 92 -35.72 32.21 -29.80
N ILE A 93 -36.19 33.33 -29.24
CA ILE A 93 -35.94 33.72 -27.85
C ILE A 93 -36.44 32.64 -26.86
N ARG A 94 -37.63 32.07 -27.10
CA ARG A 94 -38.20 31.02 -26.23
C ARG A 94 -37.34 29.76 -26.19
N ARG A 95 -36.65 29.43 -27.29
CA ARG A 95 -35.67 28.32 -27.36
C ARG A 95 -34.32 28.70 -26.78
N LEU A 96 -33.90 29.95 -26.94
CA LEU A 96 -32.62 30.49 -26.47
C LEU A 96 -32.52 30.55 -24.94
N ILE A 97 -33.55 31.07 -24.26
CA ILE A 97 -33.50 31.30 -22.81
C ILE A 97 -33.15 30.02 -22.02
N PRO A 98 -33.82 28.86 -22.23
CA PRO A 98 -33.46 27.63 -21.54
C PRO A 98 -32.02 27.19 -21.80
N LYS A 99 -31.50 27.41 -23.01
CA LYS A 99 -30.13 27.04 -23.40
C LYS A 99 -29.09 27.92 -22.71
N LYS A 100 -29.35 29.23 -22.60
CA LYS A 100 -28.50 30.15 -21.81
C LYS A 100 -28.48 29.78 -20.33
N VAL A 101 -29.63 29.43 -19.75
CA VAL A 101 -29.69 28.97 -18.35
C VAL A 101 -28.94 27.65 -18.15
N ALA A 102 -29.10 26.69 -19.08
CA ALA A 102 -28.35 25.43 -19.03
C ALA A 102 -26.84 25.67 -19.11
N LEU A 103 -26.39 26.57 -19.97
CA LEU A 103 -24.98 26.93 -20.13
C LEU A 103 -24.40 27.56 -18.85
N GLN A 104 -25.15 28.47 -18.23
CA GLN A 104 -24.75 29.06 -16.93
C GLN A 104 -24.60 27.99 -15.84
N LYS A 105 -25.54 27.04 -15.75
CA LYS A 105 -25.47 25.93 -14.79
C LYS A 105 -24.27 25.03 -15.05
N LEU A 106 -23.98 24.75 -16.32
CA LEU A 106 -22.83 23.96 -16.73
C LEU A 106 -21.53 24.64 -16.31
N PHE A 107 -21.38 25.95 -16.54
CA PHE A 107 -20.20 26.69 -16.09
C PHE A 107 -20.05 26.73 -14.58
N ALA A 108 -21.13 26.92 -13.84
CA ALA A 108 -21.10 26.87 -12.38
C ALA A 108 -20.59 25.51 -11.88
N ARG A 109 -21.09 24.41 -12.46
CA ARG A 109 -20.63 23.05 -12.15
C ARG A 109 -19.15 22.84 -12.53
N ALA A 110 -18.73 23.31 -13.70
CA ALA A 110 -17.34 23.21 -14.13
C ALA A 110 -16.40 23.95 -13.17
N ALA A 111 -16.78 25.15 -12.73
CA ALA A 111 -16.01 25.91 -11.75
C ALA A 111 -15.93 25.22 -10.38
N GLU A 112 -17.02 24.59 -9.93
CA GLU A 112 -17.02 23.80 -8.69
C GLU A 112 -16.04 22.60 -8.79
N LEU A 113 -16.04 21.90 -9.93
CA LEU A 113 -15.13 20.80 -10.18
C LEU A 113 -13.67 21.25 -10.24
N ASP A 114 -13.38 22.39 -10.85
CA ASP A 114 -12.04 22.98 -10.88
C ASP A 114 -11.51 23.21 -9.45
N VAL A 115 -12.33 23.82 -8.59
CA VAL A 115 -11.98 24.05 -7.17
C VAL A 115 -11.77 22.73 -6.43
N ARG A 116 -12.66 21.75 -6.64
CA ARG A 116 -12.56 20.42 -6.01
C ARG A 116 -11.29 19.67 -6.44
N ARG A 117 -10.94 19.75 -7.72
CA ARG A 117 -9.72 19.18 -8.27
C ARG A 117 -8.49 19.86 -7.70
N ALA A 118 -8.42 21.19 -7.73
CA ALA A 118 -7.28 21.95 -7.22
C ALA A 118 -6.96 21.60 -5.76
N ARG A 119 -7.98 21.57 -4.90
CA ARG A 119 -7.83 21.14 -3.50
C ARG A 119 -7.38 19.69 -3.35
N SER A 120 -7.75 18.82 -4.29
CA SER A 120 -7.36 17.40 -4.24
C SER A 120 -5.91 17.22 -4.68
N VAL A 121 -5.46 17.96 -5.70
CA VAL A 121 -4.07 18.01 -6.16
C VAL A 121 -3.16 18.57 -5.07
N GLU A 122 -3.48 19.72 -4.49
CA GLU A 122 -2.68 20.33 -3.40
C GLU A 122 -2.50 19.35 -2.22
N ARG A 123 -3.58 18.69 -1.81
CA ARG A 123 -3.50 17.68 -0.75
C ARG A 123 -2.71 16.45 -1.16
N LEU A 124 -2.74 16.05 -2.43
CA LEU A 124 -1.98 14.92 -2.94
C LEU A 124 -0.48 15.25 -2.92
N GLU A 125 -0.09 16.42 -3.41
CA GLU A 125 1.31 16.88 -3.43
C GLU A 125 1.93 16.86 -2.03
N VAL A 126 1.20 17.39 -1.03
CA VAL A 126 1.65 17.33 0.38
C VAL A 126 1.86 15.89 0.85
N GLN A 127 0.99 14.96 0.43
CA GLN A 127 1.07 13.56 0.85
C GLN A 127 2.15 12.78 0.11
N GLU A 128 2.42 13.12 -1.14
CA GLU A 128 3.52 12.55 -1.92
C GLU A 128 4.86 12.95 -1.31
N VAL A 129 5.04 14.23 -0.98
CA VAL A 129 6.25 14.69 -0.26
C VAL A 129 6.41 13.96 1.07
N GLN A 130 5.34 13.82 1.86
CA GLN A 130 5.38 13.06 3.12
C GLN A 130 5.74 11.59 2.91
N LEU A 131 5.22 10.96 1.85
CA LEU A 131 5.50 9.56 1.55
C LEU A 131 6.96 9.39 1.13
N ASP A 132 7.47 10.27 0.27
CA ASP A 132 8.85 10.30 -0.19
C ASP A 132 9.84 10.53 0.96
N GLU A 133 9.48 11.34 1.96
CA GLU A 133 10.27 11.50 3.19
C GLU A 133 10.24 10.26 4.10
N LEU A 134 9.08 9.60 4.21
CA LEU A 134 8.90 8.43 5.09
C LEU A 134 9.54 7.17 4.51
N HIS A 135 9.50 6.99 3.19
CA HIS A 135 9.99 5.79 2.52
C HIS A 135 11.47 5.44 2.86
N PRO A 136 12.46 6.34 2.74
CA PRO A 136 13.84 6.04 3.13
C PRO A 136 13.98 5.80 4.64
N ARG A 137 13.19 6.47 5.48
CA ARG A 137 13.23 6.30 6.94
C ARG A 137 12.70 4.94 7.37
N VAL A 138 11.59 4.50 6.78
CA VAL A 138 11.03 3.15 6.98
C VAL A 138 12.02 2.12 6.49
N ARG A 139 12.61 2.29 5.29
CA ARG A 139 13.62 1.38 4.76
C ARG A 139 14.84 1.25 5.69
N ALA A 140 15.38 2.38 6.16
CA ALA A 140 16.51 2.38 7.07
C ALA A 140 16.16 1.70 8.41
N ASN A 141 14.95 1.92 8.92
CA ASN A 141 14.48 1.30 10.15
C ASN A 141 14.33 -0.22 10.01
N LEU A 142 13.72 -0.68 8.91
CA LEU A 142 13.60 -2.11 8.61
C LEU A 142 14.97 -2.78 8.44
N ALA A 143 15.91 -2.14 7.73
CA ALA A 143 17.27 -2.65 7.57
C ALA A 143 18.03 -2.76 8.90
N ARG A 144 17.77 -1.86 9.87
CA ARG A 144 18.34 -1.96 11.22
C ARG A 144 17.73 -3.13 12.00
N CYS A 145 16.41 -3.32 11.93
CA CYS A 145 15.75 -4.47 12.54
C CYS A 145 16.29 -5.81 11.98
N GLU A 146 16.55 -5.86 10.67
CA GLU A 146 17.13 -7.04 10.01
C GLU A 146 18.60 -7.27 10.37
N ALA A 147 19.38 -6.19 10.55
CA ALA A 147 20.79 -6.28 10.93
C ALA A 147 21.00 -6.61 12.42
N ASP A 148 20.14 -6.07 13.30
CA ASP A 148 20.16 -6.35 14.74
C ASP A 148 19.54 -7.74 15.07
N GLY A 149 18.83 -8.34 14.11
CA GLY A 149 18.22 -9.67 14.18
C GLY A 149 19.11 -10.86 13.77
N LEU A 150 20.43 -10.66 13.59
CA LEU A 150 21.39 -11.77 13.45
C LEU A 150 22.49 -11.63 14.50
N PRO A 151 22.55 -12.60 15.43
CA PRO A 151 23.28 -13.82 15.13
C PRO A 151 22.30 -14.99 14.94
N PHE A 152 22.56 -15.80 13.92
CA PHE A 152 22.24 -17.22 14.02
C PHE A 152 23.08 -17.76 15.20
N GLU A 153 22.56 -17.62 16.42
CA GLU A 153 23.06 -18.41 17.54
C GLU A 153 22.68 -19.84 17.20
N THR A 154 23.67 -20.64 16.82
CA THR A 154 23.66 -22.05 17.18
C THR A 154 23.37 -22.07 18.67
N SER A 155 22.11 -22.35 19.02
CA SER A 155 21.71 -22.49 20.40
C SER A 155 22.51 -23.65 20.97
N ASP A 156 23.64 -23.35 21.58
CA ASP A 156 24.41 -24.26 22.44
C ASP A 156 23.64 -24.55 23.75
N SER A 157 22.35 -24.17 23.82
CA SER A 157 21.44 -24.66 24.84
C SER A 157 21.07 -26.11 24.50
N VAL A 158 21.85 -27.05 25.02
CA VAL A 158 21.48 -28.46 25.04
C VAL A 158 20.12 -28.58 25.71
N THR A 159 19.14 -29.10 24.98
CA THR A 159 17.78 -29.32 25.50
C THR A 159 17.74 -30.54 26.42
N ASP A 160 16.80 -30.57 27.37
CA ASP A 160 16.61 -31.75 28.24
C ASP A 160 16.33 -33.01 27.41
N GLU A 161 15.66 -32.89 26.26
CA GLU A 161 15.48 -33.99 25.31
C GLU A 161 16.79 -34.48 24.68
N GLU A 162 17.75 -33.60 24.36
CA GLU A 162 19.08 -34.00 23.86
C GLU A 162 19.92 -34.67 24.95
N ILE A 163 19.80 -34.23 26.20
CA ILE A 163 20.43 -34.88 27.35
C ILE A 163 19.85 -36.30 27.52
N GLU A 164 18.53 -36.47 27.43
CA GLU A 164 17.91 -37.81 27.51
C GLU A 164 18.33 -38.73 26.36
N LEU A 165 18.42 -38.20 25.13
CA LEU A 165 18.86 -38.97 23.95
C LEU A 165 20.32 -39.43 24.09
N GLU A 166 21.19 -38.59 24.64
CA GLU A 166 22.59 -38.94 24.87
C GLU A 166 22.76 -39.94 26.03
N LEU A 167 21.96 -39.81 27.09
CA LEU A 167 21.90 -40.81 28.18
C LEU A 167 21.42 -42.18 27.66
N LEU A 168 20.42 -42.21 26.77
CA LEU A 168 19.95 -43.41 26.09
C LEU A 168 21.06 -44.05 25.25
N ARG A 169 21.80 -43.28 24.45
CA ARG A 169 22.93 -43.78 23.65
C ARG A 169 24.01 -44.43 24.51
N ARG A 170 24.41 -43.80 25.62
CA ARG A 170 25.42 -44.35 26.54
C ARG A 170 24.94 -45.62 27.24
N ARG A 171 23.68 -45.66 27.67
CA ARG A 171 23.08 -46.89 28.23
C ARG A 171 23.06 -48.03 27.21
N THR A 172 22.79 -47.74 25.94
CA THR A 172 22.78 -48.76 24.88
C THR A 172 24.19 -49.27 24.59
N MET A 173 25.21 -48.41 24.69
CA MET A 173 26.62 -48.80 24.56
C MET A 173 27.08 -49.68 25.75
N ASP A 174 26.67 -49.37 26.98
CA ASP A 174 26.95 -50.22 28.16
C ASP A 174 26.29 -51.60 28.07
N VAL A 175 25.12 -51.70 27.45
CA VAL A 175 24.43 -52.98 27.20
C VAL A 175 25.12 -53.80 26.09
N SER A 176 25.84 -53.15 25.16
CA SER A 176 26.61 -53.82 24.11
C SER A 176 28.02 -54.30 24.54
N GLY A 177 28.52 -53.83 25.69
CA GLY A 177 29.81 -54.26 26.27
C GLY A 177 29.75 -55.50 27.16
N GLY A 178 28.55 -56.06 27.39
CA GLY A 178 28.30 -57.15 28.34
C GLY A 178 28.14 -58.56 27.75
N SER A 179 28.72 -58.86 26.59
CA SER A 179 28.64 -60.20 25.96
C SER A 179 30.00 -60.73 25.49
N THR A 180 30.86 -61.11 26.44
CA THR A 180 31.80 -62.23 26.25
C THR A 180 31.84 -63.09 27.50
N GLY A 181 30.80 -63.90 27.68
CA GLY A 181 30.77 -65.02 28.61
C GLY A 181 31.37 -66.27 27.96
N THR A 182 32.58 -66.60 28.38
CA THR A 182 32.98 -67.92 28.91
C THR A 182 32.30 -69.15 28.32
N GLY A 183 33.03 -69.87 27.45
CA GLY A 183 32.75 -71.25 27.07
C GLY A 183 34.01 -72.10 27.20
N ALA A 184 34.23 -72.65 28.40
CA ALA A 184 35.28 -73.62 28.68
C ALA A 184 34.95 -74.99 28.06
N GLY A 185 35.87 -75.55 27.29
CA GLY A 185 35.82 -76.91 26.75
C GLY A 185 37.19 -77.57 26.88
N VAL A 186 37.29 -78.50 27.82
CA VAL A 186 38.48 -79.27 28.21
C VAL A 186 38.84 -80.33 27.15
N GLY A 187 40.13 -80.49 26.85
CA GLY A 187 40.66 -81.62 26.08
C GLY A 187 42.15 -81.51 25.73
N ARG A 188 43.03 -81.98 26.64
CA ARG A 188 44.46 -82.30 26.42
C ARG A 188 44.57 -83.76 25.92
N PRO A 189 45.75 -84.33 25.54
CA PRO A 189 47.07 -83.76 25.17
C PRO A 189 47.73 -84.47 23.94
N ALA A 190 49.07 -84.33 23.81
CA ALA A 190 50.04 -84.91 22.85
C ALA A 190 50.23 -84.05 21.59
N GLU A 191 51.41 -83.71 21.10
CA GLU A 191 52.79 -84.20 21.20
C GLU A 191 53.65 -83.01 20.70
N GLU A 192 54.84 -82.66 21.20
CA GLU A 192 56.12 -83.22 20.77
C GLU A 192 57.23 -82.35 21.39
N GLY A 193 58.32 -82.99 21.82
CA GLY A 193 59.55 -82.30 22.15
C GLY A 193 60.73 -83.20 21.78
N ARG A 194 61.36 -82.89 20.64
CA ARG A 194 62.68 -83.36 20.15
C ARG A 194 62.82 -84.83 19.76
#